data_AF-A0A183SB80-F1
#
_entry.id   AF-A0A183SB80-F1
#
_cell.length_a   1.000
_cell.length_b   1.000
_cell.length_c   1.000
_cell.angle_alpha   90.00
_cell.angle_beta   90.00
_cell.angle_gamma   90.00
#
_symmetry.space_group_name_H-M   'P 1'
#
loop_
_entity.id
_entity.type
_entity.pdbx_description
1 polymer ?
#
loop_
_entity_poly.entity_id
_entity_poly.type
_entity_poly.pdbx_seq_one_letter_code
_entity_poly.pdbx_strand_id
1 'polypeptide(L)'
;MLLQFDTPLVVPVGELAIGSRLYADPLAPSCRLAFHGKVVNIFPTADLVSSLPAKPQVYRWKSRAGEVERVTDSRCCIVRDLFKRETNFDIFQGLKVHVRSTTTDAGDAPIEALDIPGVIEGSFGLSGKCPVDCQARLRRLYFLTNDFKSF
;
A
#
# COMPACT_ATOMS: atom_id res chain seq x y z
N MET A 1 -6.61 16.74 4.49
CA MET A 1 -5.46 17.39 3.81
C MET A 1 -4.60 18.03 4.87
N LEU A 2 -3.28 17.88 4.77
CA LEU A 2 -2.31 18.51 5.67
C LEU A 2 -1.55 19.56 4.86
N LEU A 3 -1.51 20.80 5.34
CA LEU A 3 -0.82 21.91 4.69
C LEU A 3 0.39 22.30 5.55
N GLN A 4 1.55 22.38 4.91
CA GLN A 4 2.78 22.92 5.50
C GLN A 4 3.08 24.23 4.77
N PHE A 5 3.35 25.28 5.53
CA PHE A 5 3.62 26.61 5.01
C PHE A 5 5.09 26.96 5.22
N ASP A 6 5.68 27.67 4.25
CA ASP A 6 7.08 28.11 4.33
C ASP A 6 7.27 29.20 5.39
N THR A 7 6.21 29.97 5.67
CA THR A 7 6.18 31.02 6.68
C THR A 7 5.14 30.70 7.76
N PRO A 8 5.41 31.09 9.03
CA PRO A 8 4.43 30.94 10.09
C PRO A 8 3.22 31.84 9.83
N LEU A 9 2.03 31.29 10.07
CA LEU A 9 0.75 31.96 9.87
C LEU A 9 -0.05 31.89 11.17
N VAL A 10 -0.77 32.98 11.46
CA VAL A 10 -1.75 33.01 12.55
C VAL A 10 -3.13 32.80 11.94
N VAL A 11 -3.79 31.70 12.31
CA VAL A 11 -5.13 31.37 11.83
C VAL A 11 -5.95 30.77 12.98
N PRO A 12 -7.24 31.08 13.14
CA PRO A 12 -8.10 30.39 14.09
C PRO A 12 -8.54 29.02 13.57
N VAL A 13 -8.76 28.07 14.48
CA VAL A 13 -9.44 26.81 14.16
C VAL A 13 -10.90 27.09 13.83
N GLY A 14 -11.43 26.44 12.80
CA GLY A 14 -12.81 26.57 12.31
C GLY A 14 -12.97 27.54 11.13
N GLU A 15 -11.96 28.37 10.85
CA GLU A 15 -12.00 29.36 9.78
C GLU A 15 -11.91 28.76 8.38
N LEU A 16 -12.40 29.53 7.40
CA LEU A 16 -12.35 29.17 5.99
C LEU A 16 -10.92 29.28 5.44
N ALA A 17 -10.40 28.16 4.95
CA ALA A 17 -9.17 28.10 4.18
C ALA A 17 -9.48 27.97 2.68
N ILE A 18 -8.83 28.79 1.86
CA ILE A 18 -8.96 28.75 0.40
C ILE A 18 -7.57 28.55 -0.20
N GLY A 19 -7.44 27.53 -1.06
CA GLY A 19 -6.25 27.31 -1.86
C GLY A 19 -6.49 27.70 -3.31
N SER A 20 -5.58 28.47 -3.91
CA SER A 20 -5.67 28.87 -5.31
C SER A 20 -4.30 28.83 -6.00
N ARG A 21 -4.33 28.67 -7.33
CA ARG A 21 -3.16 28.71 -8.19
C ARG A 21 -3.02 30.11 -8.80
N LEU A 22 -2.46 31.05 -8.03
CA LEU A 22 -2.32 32.45 -8.45
C LEU A 22 -1.27 32.66 -9.54
N TYR A 23 -0.29 31.75 -9.67
CA TYR A 23 0.75 31.81 -10.70
C TYR A 23 0.25 31.43 -12.11
N ALA A 24 -0.98 30.96 -12.27
CA ALA A 24 -1.54 30.65 -13.59
C ALA A 24 -1.94 31.93 -14.34
N ASP A 25 -1.83 31.91 -15.67
CA ASP A 25 -2.20 33.02 -16.55
C ASP A 25 -3.61 33.54 -16.20
N PRO A 26 -3.75 34.82 -15.81
CA PRO A 26 -5.04 35.42 -15.46
C PRO A 26 -6.06 35.42 -16.60
N LEU A 27 -5.61 35.36 -17.85
CA LEU A 27 -6.46 35.39 -19.04
C LEU A 27 -6.83 33.97 -19.51
N ALA A 28 -6.21 32.93 -18.97
CA ALA A 28 -6.55 31.56 -19.31
C ALA A 28 -7.95 31.20 -18.75
N PRO A 29 -8.81 30.53 -19.53
CA PRO A 29 -10.20 30.22 -19.14
C PRO A 29 -10.31 29.10 -18.09
N SER A 30 -9.25 28.84 -17.31
CA SER A 30 -9.22 27.81 -16.27
C SER A 30 -9.55 28.37 -14.90
N CYS A 31 -10.39 27.68 -14.12
CA CYS A 31 -10.63 28.02 -12.72
C CYS A 31 -9.33 27.93 -11.91
N ARG A 32 -9.01 29.01 -11.17
CA ARG A 32 -7.79 29.12 -10.35
C ARG A 32 -7.98 28.70 -8.90
N LEU A 33 -9.20 28.45 -8.45
CA LEU A 33 -9.47 27.90 -7.12
C LEU A 33 -9.17 26.39 -7.13
N ALA A 34 -8.28 25.95 -6.25
CA ALA A 34 -7.87 24.55 -6.14
C ALA A 34 -8.71 23.80 -5.11
N PHE A 35 -8.94 24.42 -3.95
CA PHE A 35 -9.75 23.83 -2.87
C PHE A 35 -10.28 24.91 -1.93
N HIS A 36 -11.29 24.53 -1.13
CA HIS A 36 -11.70 25.26 0.06
C HIS A 36 -11.98 24.27 1.20
N GLY A 37 -11.94 24.73 2.43
CA GLY A 37 -12.21 23.88 3.60
C GLY A 37 -12.16 24.67 4.90
N LYS A 38 -12.33 23.98 6.03
CA LYS A 38 -12.16 24.60 7.36
C LYS A 38 -10.87 24.15 8.00
N VAL A 39 -10.22 25.03 8.75
CA VAL A 39 -9.07 24.68 9.57
C VAL A 39 -9.54 23.80 10.72
N VAL A 40 -9.11 22.54 10.74
CA VAL A 40 -9.54 21.57 11.77
C VAL A 40 -8.57 21.53 12.94
N ASN A 41 -7.27 21.66 12.67
CA ASN A 41 -6.23 21.66 13.68
C ASN A 41 -5.02 22.46 13.18
N ILE A 42 -4.19 22.93 14.12
CA ILE A 42 -2.99 23.72 13.84
C ILE A 42 -1.81 23.09 14.54
N PHE A 43 -0.70 22.96 13.81
CA PHE A 43 0.54 22.37 14.32
C PHE A 43 1.59 23.49 14.41
N PRO A 44 2.04 23.87 15.62
CA PRO A 44 2.93 25.02 15.82
C PRO A 44 4.38 24.76 15.42
N THR A 45 4.77 23.51 15.13
CA THR A 45 6.14 23.16 14.77
C THR A 45 6.12 22.22 13.58
N ALA A 46 7.14 22.34 12.71
CA ALA A 46 7.33 21.44 11.57
C ALA A 46 7.50 19.96 12.00
N ASP A 47 7.92 19.73 13.24
CA ASP A 47 8.04 18.41 13.85
C ASP A 47 6.67 17.85 14.28
N LEU A 48 5.89 17.44 13.29
CA LEU A 48 4.63 16.72 13.47
C LEU A 48 4.83 15.37 14.18
N VAL A 49 6.05 14.82 14.14
CA VAL A 49 6.39 13.49 14.67
C VAL A 49 6.53 13.48 16.20
N SER A 50 7.01 14.58 16.80
CA SER A 50 7.27 14.69 18.24
C SER A 50 6.18 15.42 19.01
N SER A 51 5.41 16.29 18.36
CA SER A 51 4.48 17.23 19.01
C SER A 51 3.03 16.73 19.15
N LEU A 52 2.71 15.51 18.67
CA LEU A 52 1.33 15.02 18.64
C LEU A 52 1.04 13.88 19.64
N PRO A 53 0.03 14.03 20.52
CA PRO A 53 -0.43 12.94 21.38
C PRO A 53 -1.17 11.84 20.59
N ALA A 54 -1.70 12.17 19.41
CA ALA A 54 -2.28 11.23 18.46
C ALA A 54 -1.81 11.57 17.04
N LYS A 55 -0.76 10.87 16.57
CA LYS A 55 -0.26 11.02 15.19
C LYS A 55 -1.42 10.76 14.21
N PRO A 56 -1.65 11.64 13.22
CA PRO A 56 -2.62 11.33 12.18
C PRO A 56 -2.19 10.04 11.49
N GLN A 57 -3.03 9.01 11.54
CA GLN A 57 -2.76 7.69 10.94
C GLN A 57 -2.94 7.78 9.42
N VAL A 58 -2.10 8.57 8.78
CA VAL A 58 -2.04 8.70 7.33
C VAL A 58 -1.07 7.64 6.83
N TYR A 59 -1.61 6.61 6.19
CA TYR A 59 -0.82 5.57 5.55
C TYR A 59 -1.19 5.49 4.08
N ARG A 60 -0.24 5.04 3.25
CA ARG A 60 -0.50 4.73 1.85
C ARG A 60 -0.75 3.24 1.72
N TRP A 61 -1.86 2.89 1.09
CA TRP A 61 -2.09 1.52 0.63
C TRP A 61 -1.04 1.14 -0.42
N LYS A 62 -0.31 0.06 -0.17
CA LYS A 62 0.69 -0.49 -1.09
C LYS A 62 0.29 -1.92 -1.42
N SER A 63 -0.03 -2.18 -2.68
CA SER A 63 -0.23 -3.54 -3.17
C SER A 63 1.00 -4.04 -3.91
N ARG A 64 1.34 -5.32 -3.76
CA ARG A 64 2.38 -6.01 -4.53
C ARG A 64 1.82 -7.31 -5.07
N ALA A 65 2.21 -7.67 -6.28
CA ALA A 65 1.85 -8.95 -6.87
C ALA A 65 3.10 -9.71 -7.31
N GLY A 66 3.03 -11.04 -7.26
CA GLY A 66 4.09 -11.96 -7.68
C GLY A 66 3.50 -13.26 -8.20
N GLU A 67 4.37 -14.18 -8.62
CA GLU A 67 3.98 -15.47 -9.19
C GLU A 67 4.52 -16.62 -8.34
N VAL A 68 3.72 -17.67 -8.17
CA VAL A 68 4.20 -18.91 -7.54
C VAL A 68 5.08 -19.67 -8.53
N GLU A 69 6.38 -19.70 -8.26
CA GLU A 69 7.36 -20.41 -9.10
C GLU A 69 7.26 -21.92 -8.91
N ARG A 70 7.15 -22.38 -7.66
CA ARG A 70 7.02 -23.80 -7.35
C ARG A 70 6.32 -24.05 -6.02
N VAL A 71 5.62 -25.17 -5.95
CA VAL A 71 5.04 -25.70 -4.71
C VAL A 71 6.04 -26.67 -4.12
N THR A 72 6.52 -26.41 -2.90
CA THR A 72 7.52 -27.25 -2.21
C THR A 72 6.86 -28.29 -1.33
N ASP A 73 5.73 -27.93 -0.71
CA ASP A 73 4.87 -28.84 0.04
C ASP A 73 3.40 -28.49 -0.24
N SER A 74 2.47 -29.34 0.15
CA SER A 74 1.03 -29.15 -0.01
C SER A 74 0.51 -27.82 0.55
N ARG A 75 1.24 -27.18 1.47
CA ARG A 75 0.96 -25.84 2.03
C ARG A 75 2.07 -24.82 1.80
N CYS A 76 3.25 -25.21 1.30
CA CYS A 76 4.38 -24.30 1.14
C CYS A 76 4.68 -24.04 -0.32
N CYS A 77 4.82 -22.77 -0.71
CA CYS A 77 5.22 -22.39 -2.06
C CYS A 77 6.35 -21.37 -2.07
N ILE A 78 7.12 -21.34 -3.16
CA ILE A 78 8.14 -20.32 -3.41
C ILE A 78 7.60 -19.37 -4.46
N VAL A 79 7.73 -18.10 -4.15
CA VAL A 79 7.17 -16.98 -4.90
C VAL A 79 8.29 -16.15 -5.46
N ARG A 80 8.18 -15.79 -6.73
CA ARG A 80 9.10 -14.89 -7.42
C ARG A 80 8.44 -13.55 -7.71
N ASP A 81 9.26 -12.54 -7.95
CA ASP A 81 8.87 -11.21 -8.42
C ASP A 81 7.93 -10.41 -7.49
N LEU A 82 7.67 -10.90 -6.27
CA LEU A 82 6.93 -10.15 -5.23
C LEU A 82 7.81 -9.05 -4.59
N PHE A 83 9.12 -9.30 -4.48
CA PHE A 83 10.11 -8.40 -3.89
C PHE A 83 11.33 -8.24 -4.80
N LYS A 84 11.96 -7.06 -4.77
CA LYS A 84 13.25 -6.81 -5.42
C LYS A 84 14.36 -7.50 -4.63
N ARG A 85 15.50 -7.80 -5.27
CA ARG A 85 16.64 -8.48 -4.63
C ARG A 85 17.20 -7.74 -3.41
N GLU A 86 17.22 -6.41 -3.44
CA GLU A 86 17.71 -5.56 -2.33
C GLU A 86 16.67 -5.29 -1.22
N THR A 87 15.55 -6.01 -1.22
CA THR A 87 14.48 -5.78 -0.22
C THR A 87 14.90 -6.33 1.15
N ASN A 88 14.76 -5.53 2.20
CA ASN A 88 14.85 -6.03 3.56
C ASN A 88 13.63 -6.92 3.87
N PHE A 89 13.84 -8.22 4.06
CA PHE A 89 12.76 -9.19 4.33
C PHE A 89 12.27 -9.18 5.78
N ASP A 90 13.06 -8.69 6.73
CA ASP A 90 12.72 -8.72 8.16
C ASP A 90 11.43 -7.95 8.46
N ILE A 91 11.14 -6.92 7.67
CA ILE A 91 9.90 -6.13 7.79
C ILE A 91 8.67 -6.80 7.15
N PHE A 92 8.86 -7.85 6.35
CA PHE A 92 7.77 -8.55 5.64
C PHE A 92 7.50 -9.96 6.18
N GLN A 93 8.39 -10.49 7.03
CA GLN A 93 8.18 -11.76 7.72
C GLN A 93 6.92 -11.69 8.59
N GLY A 94 6.10 -12.75 8.53
CA GLY A 94 4.84 -12.82 9.27
C GLY A 94 3.67 -12.03 8.67
N LEU A 95 3.89 -11.30 7.57
CA LEU A 95 2.79 -10.58 6.91
C LEU A 95 1.92 -11.54 6.09
N LYS A 96 0.61 -11.27 6.12
CA LYS A 96 -0.38 -12.06 5.39
C LYS A 96 -0.27 -11.81 3.90
N VAL A 97 -0.49 -12.84 3.12
CA VAL A 97 -0.56 -12.80 1.66
C VAL A 97 -1.79 -13.56 1.19
N HIS A 98 -2.25 -13.22 -0.02
CA HIS A 98 -3.39 -13.88 -0.65
C HIS A 98 -2.92 -14.55 -1.94
N VAL A 99 -3.06 -15.88 -1.99
CA VAL A 99 -2.70 -16.72 -3.11
C VAL A 99 -3.98 -17.01 -3.90
N ARG A 100 -4.04 -16.55 -5.16
CA ARG A 100 -5.20 -16.69 -6.04
C ARG A 100 -4.88 -17.64 -7.19
N SER A 101 -5.76 -18.58 -7.51
CA SER A 101 -5.60 -19.40 -8.72
C SER A 101 -6.26 -18.72 -9.93
N THR A 102 -5.62 -18.82 -11.09
CA THR A 102 -6.18 -18.38 -12.38
C THR A 102 -6.27 -19.58 -13.32
N THR A 103 -7.00 -20.62 -12.95
CA THR A 103 -7.36 -21.65 -13.93
C THR A 103 -8.51 -21.10 -14.77
N THR A 104 -8.20 -20.44 -15.89
CA THR A 104 -9.11 -20.40 -17.04
C THR A 104 -8.80 -21.62 -17.89
N ASP A 105 -9.20 -22.80 -17.42
CA ASP A 105 -9.30 -23.96 -18.30
C ASP A 105 -10.47 -23.68 -19.24
N ALA A 106 -10.18 -23.62 -20.55
CA ALA A 106 -11.19 -23.45 -21.58
C ALA A 106 -12.13 -24.66 -21.56
N GLY A 107 -13.27 -24.56 -20.87
CA GLY A 107 -14.36 -25.54 -21.01
C GLY A 107 -15.17 -25.83 -19.75
N ASP A 108 -14.63 -25.62 -18.55
CA ASP A 108 -15.37 -25.84 -17.31
C ASP A 108 -15.61 -24.51 -16.59
N ALA A 109 -16.81 -24.39 -16.02
CA ALA A 109 -17.36 -23.18 -15.38
C ALA A 109 -16.34 -22.44 -14.50
N PRO A 110 -16.43 -21.09 -14.38
CA PRO A 110 -15.47 -20.29 -13.63
C PRO A 110 -15.39 -20.81 -12.19
N ILE A 111 -14.34 -21.58 -11.89
CA ILE A 111 -14.04 -22.02 -10.55
C ILE A 111 -13.73 -20.74 -9.80
N GLU A 112 -14.58 -20.42 -8.82
CA GLU A 112 -14.47 -19.23 -7.99
C GLU A 112 -13.00 -19.03 -7.62
N ALA A 113 -12.48 -17.83 -7.92
CA ALA A 113 -11.07 -17.50 -7.68
C ALA A 113 -10.74 -17.84 -6.23
N LEU A 114 -10.06 -18.97 -6.03
CA LEU A 114 -9.81 -19.49 -4.69
C LEU A 114 -8.76 -18.59 -4.07
N ASP A 115 -9.20 -17.73 -3.15
CA ASP A 115 -8.33 -16.83 -2.41
C ASP A 115 -7.85 -17.53 -1.14
N ILE A 116 -6.62 -18.06 -1.19
CA ILE A 116 -6.00 -18.81 -0.11
C ILE A 116 -5.14 -17.84 0.72
N PRO A 117 -5.46 -17.62 2.01
CA PRO A 117 -4.60 -16.85 2.88
C PRO A 117 -3.32 -17.63 3.20
N GLY A 118 -2.20 -16.91 3.22
CA GLY A 118 -0.89 -17.42 3.62
C GLY A 118 -0.08 -16.38 4.39
N VAL A 119 1.11 -16.78 4.81
CA VAL A 119 2.05 -15.98 5.60
C VAL A 119 3.43 -16.04 4.95
N ILE A 120 4.12 -14.91 4.87
CA ILE A 120 5.51 -14.84 4.37
C ILE A 120 6.44 -15.35 5.48
N GLU A 121 7.19 -16.41 5.18
CA GLU A 121 8.16 -17.01 6.11
C GLU A 121 9.49 -16.26 6.12
N GLY A 122 9.92 -15.70 4.98
CA GLY A 122 11.18 -14.97 4.89
C GLY A 122 11.75 -14.85 3.49
N SER A 123 13.07 -14.84 3.38
CA SER A 123 13.78 -14.81 2.11
C SER A 123 14.25 -16.20 1.68
N PHE A 124 14.25 -16.44 0.37
CA PHE A 124 14.83 -17.63 -0.24
C PHE A 124 16.06 -17.23 -1.08
N GLY A 125 17.21 -17.19 -0.41
CA GLY A 125 18.49 -16.78 -1.00
C GLY A 125 18.54 -15.31 -1.43
N LEU A 126 19.48 -14.96 -2.31
CA LEU A 126 19.74 -13.58 -2.77
C LEU A 126 18.88 -13.14 -3.97
N SER A 127 17.88 -13.95 -4.33
CA SER A 127 17.13 -13.80 -5.58
C SER A 127 15.85 -12.98 -5.47
N GLY A 128 15.51 -12.50 -4.26
CA GLY A 128 14.24 -11.81 -3.99
C GLY A 128 13.03 -12.75 -3.91
N LYS A 129 13.27 -14.07 -3.98
CA LYS A 129 12.25 -15.10 -3.78
C LYS A 129 11.88 -15.20 -2.32
N CYS A 130 10.63 -15.55 -2.03
CA CYS A 130 10.18 -15.78 -0.66
C CYS A 130 9.39 -17.10 -0.56
N PRO A 131 9.61 -17.89 0.49
CA PRO A 131 8.69 -18.96 0.85
C PRO A 131 7.44 -18.37 1.52
N VAL A 132 6.30 -18.95 1.19
CA VAL A 132 5.00 -18.63 1.77
C VAL A 132 4.37 -19.90 2.29
N ASP A 133 3.91 -19.86 3.54
CA ASP A 133 3.09 -20.91 4.16
C ASP A 133 1.60 -20.58 3.98
N CYS A 134 0.86 -21.51 3.37
CA CYS A 134 -0.53 -21.35 3.00
C CYS A 134 -1.43 -22.12 3.96
N GLN A 135 -2.53 -21.51 4.38
CA GLN A 135 -3.46 -22.13 5.33
C GLN A 135 -4.30 -23.25 4.68
N ALA A 136 -4.37 -23.29 3.34
CA ALA A 136 -5.07 -24.33 2.59
C ALA A 136 -4.14 -25.04 1.59
N ARG A 137 -4.57 -26.22 1.13
CA ARG A 137 -3.81 -27.03 0.17
C ARG A 137 -3.77 -26.37 -1.20
N LEU A 138 -2.57 -26.22 -1.76
CA LEU A 138 -2.34 -25.72 -3.11
C LEU A 138 -2.57 -26.82 -4.16
N ARG A 139 -3.59 -26.63 -5.00
CA ARG A 139 -3.93 -27.43 -6.18
C ARG A 139 -3.69 -26.61 -7.47
N ARG A 140 -2.46 -26.66 -7.99
CA ARG A 140 -1.89 -26.07 -9.25
C ARG A 140 -2.22 -24.60 -9.66
N LEU A 141 -1.16 -23.93 -10.14
CA LEU A 141 -1.04 -22.56 -10.70
C LEU A 141 -1.71 -21.43 -9.90
N TYR A 142 -0.86 -20.56 -9.34
CA TYR A 142 -1.25 -19.53 -8.38
C TYR A 142 -0.48 -18.22 -8.59
N PHE A 143 -1.18 -17.10 -8.44
CA PHE A 143 -0.64 -15.75 -8.34
C PHE A 143 -0.78 -15.24 -6.92
N LEU A 144 0.11 -14.35 -6.51
CA LEU A 144 0.12 -13.79 -5.17
C LEU A 144 -0.14 -12.31 -5.21
N THR A 145 -1.06 -11.85 -4.35
CA THR A 145 -1.33 -10.43 -4.10
C THR A 145 -1.15 -10.15 -2.63
N ASN A 146 -0.50 -9.04 -2.30
CA ASN A 146 -0.34 -8.59 -0.92
C ASN A 146 -0.66 -7.10 -0.81
N ASP A 147 -1.60 -6.76 0.06
CA ASP A 147 -2.02 -5.39 0.36
C ASP A 147 -1.48 -4.99 1.74
N PHE A 148 -0.52 -4.07 1.74
CA PHE A 148 0.12 -3.55 2.93
C PHE A 148 -0.38 -2.13 3.25
N LYS A 149 -0.61 -1.86 4.53
CA LYS A 149 -0.67 -0.50 5.07
C LYS A 149 0.76 -0.08 5.42
N SER A 150 1.33 0.86 4.67
CA SER A 150 2.61 1.47 5.03
C SER A 150 2.36 2.73 5.82
N PHE A 151 2.66 2.67 7.12
CA PHE A 151 2.77 3.85 7.99
C PHE A 151 3.88 4.79 7.49
#